data_AF-A0A7W1RMT6-F1
#
_entry.id   AF-A0A7W1RMT6-F1
#
_cell.length_a   1.000
_cell.length_b   1.000
_cell.length_c   1.000
_cell.angle_alpha   90.00
_cell.angle_beta   90.00
_cell.angle_gamma   90.00
#
_symmetry.space_group_name_H-M   'P 1'
#
loop_
_entity.id
_entity.type
_entity.pdbx_description
1 polymer ?
#
loop_
_entity_poly.entity_id
_entity_poly.type
_entity_poly.pdbx_seq_one_letter_code
_entity_poly.pdbx_strand_id
1 'polypeptide(L)'
;MKTTKPLIRKLIVSAVLVTGLGCASWSLAQAPDAPPPPPNDEEAPPPPPHDGKKGNRPPPPPDGGPRGREMNARPVDPRAAAGATKLVADAAGSFAPGQVWEKTAPRREKQLEASILYQGKEIARIAFNPADGTVLPKGMRPEPMPGAPMPPPDAGAPSPAPASTNPAPPPAGPAMDAAQLKGRLPEIVRGLRAAGGAEVMPREGFWRVPLVYQGAIIADVQVTGDGRRILPDLGAARDAAIFAR
;
A
#
# COMPACT_ATOMS: atom_id res chain seq x y z
N MET A 1 12.29 -47.08 -30.68
CA MET A 1 11.01 -47.21 -29.93
C MET A 1 11.30 -46.90 -28.47
N LYS A 2 10.91 -45.73 -27.97
CA LYS A 2 11.19 -45.29 -26.59
C LYS A 2 9.89 -45.27 -25.81
N THR A 3 9.83 -46.09 -24.77
CA THR A 3 8.66 -46.41 -23.95
C THR A 3 8.34 -45.26 -23.01
N THR A 4 7.20 -44.61 -23.22
CA THR A 4 6.65 -43.56 -22.36
C THR A 4 5.97 -44.19 -21.14
N LYS A 5 6.49 -43.98 -19.93
CA LYS A 5 5.83 -44.35 -18.67
C LYS A 5 4.73 -43.33 -18.35
N PRO A 6 3.46 -43.73 -18.12
CA PRO A 6 2.44 -42.80 -17.66
C PRO A 6 2.63 -42.49 -16.17
N LEU A 7 2.79 -41.21 -15.85
CA LEU A 7 2.89 -40.69 -14.50
C LEU A 7 1.48 -40.62 -13.89
N ILE A 8 1.11 -41.64 -13.13
CA ILE A 8 -0.15 -41.70 -12.36
C ILE A 8 -0.07 -40.66 -11.25
N ARG A 9 -0.66 -39.48 -11.45
CA ARG A 9 -0.94 -38.51 -10.39
C ARG A 9 -2.10 -39.03 -9.55
N LYS A 10 -1.79 -39.55 -8.36
CA LYS A 10 -2.78 -39.84 -7.32
C LYS A 10 -3.46 -38.52 -6.94
N LEU A 11 -4.72 -38.37 -7.32
CA LEU A 11 -5.64 -37.40 -6.72
C LEU A 11 -5.87 -37.85 -5.27
N ILE A 12 -5.31 -37.13 -4.31
CA ILE A 12 -5.72 -37.24 -2.91
C ILE A 12 -6.92 -36.31 -2.76
N VAL A 13 -8.11 -36.89 -2.80
CA VAL A 13 -9.37 -36.23 -2.42
C VAL A 13 -9.39 -36.20 -0.89
N SER A 14 -8.96 -35.08 -0.31
CA SER A 14 -9.18 -34.82 1.11
C SER A 14 -10.64 -34.40 1.31
N ALA A 15 -11.46 -35.37 1.73
CA ALA A 15 -12.77 -35.12 2.28
C ALA A 15 -12.62 -34.35 3.60
N VAL A 16 -12.98 -33.07 3.60
CA VAL A 16 -13.17 -32.31 4.85
C VAL A 16 -14.56 -32.63 5.35
N LEU A 17 -14.60 -33.47 6.38
CA LEU A 17 -15.80 -33.81 7.14
C LEU A 17 -16.25 -32.56 7.90
N VAL A 18 -17.38 -31.98 7.47
CA VAL A 18 -18.09 -30.94 8.23
C VAL A 18 -18.89 -31.66 9.30
N THR A 19 -18.35 -31.72 10.51
CA THR A 19 -19.07 -32.17 11.71
C THR A 19 -19.07 -31.06 12.75
N GLY A 20 -20.27 -30.73 13.22
CA GLY A 20 -20.47 -30.21 14.56
C GLY A 20 -21.07 -28.81 14.63
N LEU A 21 -22.40 -28.77 14.59
CA LEU A 21 -23.17 -27.76 15.30
C LEU A 21 -22.74 -27.77 16.77
N GLY A 22 -22.07 -26.71 17.21
CA GLY A 22 -21.93 -26.34 18.61
C GLY A 22 -22.41 -24.92 18.78
N CYS A 23 -23.68 -24.75 19.16
CA CYS A 23 -24.19 -23.50 19.68
C CYS A 23 -23.46 -23.20 20.99
N ALA A 24 -22.30 -22.56 20.92
CA ALA A 24 -21.69 -21.94 22.08
C ALA A 24 -22.47 -20.66 22.38
N SER A 25 -23.30 -20.71 23.42
CA SER A 25 -23.81 -19.52 24.09
C SER A 25 -22.62 -18.64 24.45
N TRP A 26 -22.43 -17.54 23.73
CA TRP A 26 -21.57 -16.46 24.19
C TRP A 26 -22.25 -15.81 25.37
N SER A 27 -21.85 -16.27 26.56
CA SER A 27 -22.05 -15.58 27.81
C SER A 27 -21.42 -14.20 27.65
N LEU A 28 -22.26 -13.16 27.70
CA LEU A 28 -21.86 -11.77 27.68
C LEU A 28 -21.07 -11.52 28.98
N ALA A 29 -19.76 -11.75 28.94
CA ALA A 29 -18.86 -11.36 30.02
C ALA A 29 -18.94 -9.83 30.11
N GLN A 30 -19.50 -9.36 31.23
CA GLN A 30 -19.47 -7.98 31.66
C GLN A 30 -18.05 -7.45 31.46
N ALA A 31 -17.91 -6.38 30.66
CA ALA A 31 -16.64 -5.70 30.54
C ALA A 31 -16.16 -5.34 31.96
N PRO A 32 -14.90 -5.61 32.32
CA PRO A 32 -14.35 -5.11 33.57
C PRO A 32 -14.53 -3.59 33.56
N ASP A 33 -15.03 -3.05 34.68
CA ASP A 33 -15.16 -1.62 34.91
C ASP A 33 -13.91 -0.92 34.38
N ALA A 34 -14.11 0.01 33.46
CA ALA A 34 -13.02 0.79 32.92
C ALA A 34 -12.27 1.43 34.10
N PRO A 35 -10.92 1.33 34.17
CA PRO A 35 -10.18 2.00 35.21
C PRO A 35 -10.55 3.49 35.20
N PRO A 36 -10.69 4.13 36.37
CA PRO A 36 -10.99 5.55 36.45
C PRO A 36 -9.97 6.32 35.59
N PRO A 37 -10.40 7.37 34.88
CA PRO A 37 -9.49 8.19 34.10
C PRO A 37 -8.35 8.67 35.01
N PRO A 38 -7.10 8.73 34.51
CA PRO A 38 -6.02 9.31 35.27
C PRO A 38 -6.42 10.73 35.71
N PRO A 39 -6.02 11.16 36.91
CA PRO A 39 -6.24 12.55 37.34
C PRO A 39 -5.72 13.47 36.24
N ASN A 40 -6.51 14.47 35.86
CA ASN A 40 -6.12 15.50 34.90
C ASN A 40 -4.74 16.01 35.30
N ASP A 41 -3.74 15.74 34.46
CA ASP A 41 -2.42 16.32 34.63
C ASP A 41 -2.59 17.83 34.65
N GLU A 42 -2.18 18.38 35.79
CA GLU A 42 -2.05 19.78 36.10
C GLU A 42 -1.56 20.54 34.86
N GLU A 43 -2.37 21.49 34.41
CA GLU A 43 -2.10 22.37 33.30
C GLU A 43 -0.67 22.91 33.43
N ALA A 44 0.22 22.43 32.56
CA ALA A 44 1.62 22.80 32.61
C ALA A 44 1.73 24.33 32.63
N PRO A 45 2.48 24.92 33.58
CA PRO A 45 2.57 26.36 33.69
C PRO A 45 3.00 26.96 32.35
N PRO A 46 2.43 28.12 31.96
CA PRO A 46 2.77 28.75 30.70
C PRO A 46 4.28 28.91 30.60
N PRO A 47 4.87 28.65 29.42
CA PRO A 47 6.31 28.83 29.24
C PRO A 47 6.68 30.25 29.62
N PRO A 48 7.79 30.45 30.37
CA PRO A 48 8.21 31.77 30.77
C PRO A 48 8.40 32.64 29.52
N PRO A 49 8.04 33.95 29.58
CA PRO A 49 8.28 34.87 28.48
C PRO A 49 9.76 34.83 28.11
N HIS A 50 10.05 34.50 26.86
CA HIS A 50 11.40 34.54 26.32
C HIS A 50 11.88 35.99 26.30
N ASP A 51 12.63 36.37 27.34
CA ASP A 51 13.38 37.63 27.36
C ASP A 51 14.25 37.69 26.10
N GLY A 52 13.99 38.70 25.28
CA GLY A 52 14.63 38.95 24.00
C GLY A 52 16.12 39.25 24.14
N LYS A 53 16.91 38.23 24.45
CA LYS A 53 18.37 38.32 24.50
C LYS A 53 18.89 38.40 23.06
N LYS A 54 19.01 39.65 22.59
CA LYS A 54 19.71 40.01 21.37
C LYS A 54 21.13 39.43 21.41
N GLY A 55 21.48 38.64 20.41
CA GLY A 55 22.85 38.50 19.96
C GLY A 55 23.63 37.30 20.50
N ASN A 56 23.18 36.08 20.22
CA ASN A 56 24.09 34.98 19.94
C ASN A 56 23.66 34.37 18.61
N ARG A 57 24.16 34.92 17.50
CA ARG A 57 24.08 34.19 16.23
C ARG A 57 24.87 32.90 16.45
N PRO A 58 24.26 31.71 16.29
CA PRO A 58 25.03 30.48 16.35
C PRO A 58 26.21 30.59 15.38
N PRO A 59 27.41 30.09 15.75
CA PRO A 59 28.54 30.09 14.85
C PRO A 59 28.11 29.48 13.51
N PRO A 60 28.61 30.01 12.38
CA PRO A 60 28.32 29.40 11.08
C PRO A 60 28.61 27.91 11.18
N PRO A 61 27.71 27.03 10.69
CA PRO A 61 28.00 25.61 10.66
C PRO A 61 29.36 25.43 9.99
N PRO A 62 30.26 24.58 10.55
CA PRO A 62 31.58 24.37 9.98
C PRO A 62 31.41 24.08 8.49
N ASP A 63 32.18 24.78 7.66
CA ASP A 63 32.12 24.69 6.20
C ASP A 63 31.93 23.23 5.82
N GLY A 64 30.75 22.95 5.29
CA GLY A 64 30.34 21.63 4.86
C GLY A 64 31.16 21.25 3.65
N GLY A 65 32.43 20.91 3.85
CA GLY A 65 33.25 20.19 2.89
C GLY A 65 32.41 19.05 2.34
N PRO A 66 32.52 18.75 1.03
CA PRO A 66 31.52 18.04 0.28
C PRO A 66 31.07 16.81 1.06
N ARG A 67 29.90 16.92 1.71
CA ARG A 67 29.18 15.78 2.25
C ARG A 67 28.53 15.06 1.08
N GLY A 68 29.33 14.78 0.05
CA GLY A 68 29.24 13.55 -0.70
C GLY A 68 29.56 12.43 0.28
N ARG A 69 28.63 12.16 1.21
CA ARG A 69 28.32 10.76 1.44
C ARG A 69 27.80 10.28 0.08
N GLU A 70 28.73 9.92 -0.80
CA GLU A 70 28.61 8.62 -1.44
C GLU A 70 28.32 7.67 -0.27
N MET A 71 27.04 7.54 0.05
CA MET A 71 26.53 6.37 0.72
C MET A 71 27.01 5.27 -0.18
N ASN A 72 28.14 4.66 0.19
CA ASN A 72 28.72 3.50 -0.45
C ASN A 72 27.55 2.55 -0.65
N ALA A 73 26.99 2.55 -1.86
CA ALA A 73 25.89 1.70 -2.23
C ALA A 73 26.45 0.32 -2.00
N ARG A 74 26.08 -0.31 -0.89
CA ARG A 74 26.62 -1.61 -0.54
C ARG A 74 26.34 -2.48 -1.75
N PRO A 75 27.36 -3.16 -2.31
CA PRO A 75 27.14 -4.05 -3.44
C PRO A 75 25.98 -4.97 -3.11
N VAL A 76 24.92 -4.87 -3.91
CA VAL A 76 23.72 -5.66 -3.68
C VAL A 76 24.01 -7.05 -4.23
N ASP A 77 24.00 -8.06 -3.37
CA ASP A 77 24.24 -9.45 -3.77
C ASP A 77 23.05 -9.93 -4.61
N PRO A 78 23.21 -10.24 -5.92
CA PRO A 78 22.10 -10.69 -6.76
C PRO A 78 21.44 -11.97 -6.26
N ARG A 79 22.12 -12.78 -5.42
CA ARG A 79 21.52 -13.95 -4.78
C ARG A 79 20.46 -13.58 -3.75
N ALA A 80 20.53 -12.37 -3.18
CA ALA A 80 19.53 -11.84 -2.26
C ALA A 80 18.19 -11.56 -2.94
N ALA A 81 18.14 -11.38 -4.27
CA ALA A 81 16.89 -11.17 -5.01
C ALA A 81 15.92 -12.34 -4.83
N ALA A 82 16.42 -13.57 -5.00
CA ALA A 82 15.62 -14.78 -4.81
C ALA A 82 15.16 -14.93 -3.35
N GLY A 83 16.02 -14.55 -2.40
CA GLY A 83 15.68 -14.49 -0.98
C GLY A 83 14.55 -13.50 -0.69
N ALA A 84 14.61 -12.29 -1.26
CA ALA A 84 13.60 -11.27 -1.11
C ALA A 84 12.25 -11.71 -1.69
N THR A 85 12.22 -12.23 -2.91
CA THR A 85 11.00 -12.77 -3.53
C THR A 85 10.41 -13.90 -2.70
N LYS A 86 11.24 -14.85 -2.23
CA LYS A 86 10.80 -15.95 -1.38
C LYS A 86 10.23 -15.45 -0.06
N LEU A 87 10.89 -14.50 0.59
CA LEU A 87 10.42 -13.91 1.85
C LEU A 87 9.02 -13.29 1.70
N VAL A 88 8.79 -12.51 0.63
CA VAL A 88 7.50 -11.88 0.38
C VAL A 88 6.44 -12.91 0.01
N ALA A 89 6.79 -13.95 -0.76
CA ALA A 89 5.89 -15.06 -1.07
C ALA A 89 5.46 -15.83 0.19
N ASP A 90 6.42 -16.15 1.06
CA ASP A 90 6.17 -16.83 2.35
C ASP A 90 5.32 -15.93 3.29
N ALA A 91 5.52 -14.62 3.25
CA ALA A 91 4.79 -13.64 4.06
C ALA A 91 3.38 -13.31 3.53
N ALA A 92 3.08 -13.57 2.25
CA ALA A 92 1.83 -13.12 1.61
C ALA A 92 0.56 -13.63 2.32
N GLY A 93 0.60 -14.84 2.88
CA GLY A 93 -0.51 -15.39 3.67
C GLY A 93 -0.74 -14.71 5.02
N SER A 94 0.19 -13.85 5.45
CA SER A 94 0.12 -13.07 6.69
C SER A 94 -0.15 -11.58 6.46
N PHE A 95 -0.40 -11.17 5.22
CA PHE A 95 -0.80 -9.79 4.93
C PHE A 95 -2.22 -9.53 5.43
N ALA A 96 -2.42 -8.33 5.98
CA ALA A 96 -3.71 -7.89 6.49
C ALA A 96 -4.18 -6.63 5.73
N PRO A 97 -5.49 -6.45 5.56
CA PRO A 97 -6.05 -5.21 5.04
C PRO A 97 -5.75 -4.06 6.02
N GLY A 98 -5.30 -2.94 5.48
CA GLY A 98 -5.04 -1.72 6.24
C GLY A 98 -6.18 -0.70 6.14
N GLN A 99 -5.82 0.57 6.31
CA GLN A 99 -6.75 1.68 6.16
C GLN A 99 -7.11 1.91 4.70
N VAL A 100 -8.30 2.45 4.47
CA VAL A 100 -8.78 2.90 3.16
C VAL A 100 -8.98 4.40 3.24
N TRP A 101 -8.54 5.14 2.23
CA TRP A 101 -8.69 6.60 2.18
C TRP A 101 -8.97 7.11 0.78
N GLU A 102 -9.64 8.26 0.72
CA GLU A 102 -9.87 9.03 -0.50
C GLU A 102 -8.90 10.21 -0.57
N LYS A 103 -8.26 10.38 -1.71
CA LYS A 103 -7.42 11.53 -2.02
C LYS A 103 -8.02 12.30 -3.17
N THR A 104 -8.10 13.63 -3.03
CA THR A 104 -8.49 14.51 -4.13
C THR A 104 -7.23 15.13 -4.72
N ALA A 105 -6.92 14.82 -5.98
CA ALA A 105 -5.82 15.44 -6.70
C ALA A 105 -6.14 16.92 -7.00
N PRO A 106 -5.13 17.77 -7.32
CA PRO A 106 -5.35 19.19 -7.60
C PRO A 106 -6.40 19.48 -8.70
N ARG A 107 -6.60 18.53 -9.63
CA ARG A 107 -7.62 18.61 -10.69
C ARG A 107 -9.01 18.10 -10.27
N ARG A 108 -9.26 17.95 -8.97
CA ARG A 108 -10.48 17.35 -8.39
C ARG A 108 -10.71 15.88 -8.81
N GLU A 109 -9.68 15.20 -9.29
CA GLU A 109 -9.73 13.76 -9.54
C GLU A 109 -9.70 13.05 -8.19
N LYS A 110 -10.73 12.24 -7.90
CA LYS A 110 -10.73 11.36 -6.74
C LYS A 110 -9.85 10.15 -7.01
N GLN A 111 -9.06 9.76 -6.02
CA GLN A 111 -8.28 8.54 -6.01
C GLN A 111 -8.62 7.79 -4.72
N LEU A 112 -8.97 6.52 -4.87
CA LEU A 112 -9.25 5.66 -3.73
C LEU A 112 -8.04 4.76 -3.53
N GLU A 113 -7.50 4.73 -2.31
CA GLU A 113 -6.28 3.99 -1.99
C GLU A 113 -6.50 3.16 -0.72
N ALA A 114 -5.74 2.07 -0.59
CA ALA A 114 -5.72 1.28 0.64
C ALA A 114 -4.30 0.82 0.98
N SER A 115 -4.00 0.67 2.27
CA SER A 115 -2.74 0.10 2.73
C SER A 115 -2.81 -1.41 2.92
N ILE A 116 -1.67 -2.07 2.74
CA ILE A 116 -1.44 -3.47 3.12
C ILE A 116 -0.58 -3.46 4.37
N LEU A 117 -0.99 -4.23 5.37
CA LEU A 117 -0.27 -4.39 6.62
C LEU A 117 0.49 -5.71 6.66
N TYR A 118 1.67 -5.68 7.26
CA TYR A 118 2.40 -6.87 7.70
C TYR A 118 2.99 -6.60 9.08
N GLN A 119 2.70 -7.49 10.04
CA GLN A 119 3.09 -7.31 11.45
C GLN A 119 2.63 -5.95 12.03
N GLY A 120 1.43 -5.50 11.65
CA GLY A 120 0.85 -4.24 12.10
C GLY A 120 1.48 -2.97 11.50
N LYS A 121 2.31 -3.10 10.46
CA LYS A 121 2.95 -1.96 9.77
C LYS A 121 2.52 -1.88 8.32
N GLU A 122 2.31 -0.69 7.80
CA GLU A 122 2.05 -0.46 6.37
C GLU A 122 3.31 -0.81 5.56
N ILE A 123 3.18 -1.74 4.63
CA ILE A 123 4.30 -2.22 3.79
C ILE A 123 4.11 -1.90 2.31
N ALA A 124 2.89 -1.55 1.91
CA ALA A 124 2.54 -1.27 0.53
C ALA A 124 1.20 -0.54 0.45
N ARG A 125 0.94 0.05 -0.72
CA ARG A 125 -0.31 0.74 -1.06
C ARG A 125 -0.88 0.21 -2.37
N ILE A 126 -2.20 0.04 -2.40
CA ILE A 126 -2.98 -0.32 -3.58
C ILE A 126 -3.82 0.89 -4.00
N ALA A 127 -3.86 1.18 -5.30
CA ALA A 127 -4.75 2.18 -5.88
C ALA A 127 -5.99 1.51 -6.50
N PHE A 128 -7.13 2.19 -6.41
CA PHE A 128 -8.41 1.74 -6.93
C PHE A 128 -9.05 2.81 -7.80
N ASN A 129 -9.82 2.38 -8.80
CA ASN A 129 -10.68 3.25 -9.55
C ASN A 129 -11.91 3.60 -8.69
N PRO A 130 -12.18 4.88 -8.40
CA PRO A 130 -13.34 5.27 -7.59
C PRO A 130 -14.68 5.02 -8.29
N ALA A 131 -14.73 4.80 -9.61
CA ALA A 131 -15.97 4.56 -10.32
C ALA A 131 -16.57 3.18 -10.04
N ASP A 132 -15.73 2.16 -9.89
CA ASP A 132 -16.14 0.73 -9.80
C ASP A 132 -15.38 -0.07 -8.72
N GLY A 133 -14.39 0.54 -8.06
CA GLY A 133 -13.50 -0.11 -7.11
C GLY A 133 -12.55 -1.13 -7.71
N THR A 134 -12.33 -1.10 -9.04
CA THR A 134 -11.37 -1.98 -9.70
C THR A 134 -9.94 -1.63 -9.25
N VAL A 135 -9.13 -2.65 -9.00
CA VAL A 135 -7.72 -2.46 -8.63
C VAL A 135 -6.95 -1.92 -9.82
N LEU A 136 -6.23 -0.82 -9.63
CA LEU A 136 -5.42 -0.22 -10.68
C LEU A 136 -4.01 -0.82 -10.68
N PRO A 137 -3.47 -1.18 -11.86
CA PRO A 137 -2.06 -1.50 -11.99
C PRO A 137 -1.18 -0.34 -11.50
N LYS A 138 -0.05 -0.68 -10.91
CA LYS A 138 0.90 0.32 -10.40
C LYS A 138 1.31 1.27 -11.52
N GLY A 139 1.20 2.57 -11.24
CA GLY A 139 1.54 3.64 -12.18
C GLY A 139 0.40 4.06 -13.11
N MET A 140 -0.71 3.31 -13.16
CA MET A 140 -1.93 3.79 -13.80
C MET A 140 -2.64 4.80 -12.90
N ARG A 141 -3.21 5.82 -13.54
CA ARG A 141 -4.08 6.81 -12.87
C ARG A 141 -5.54 6.43 -13.10
N PRO A 142 -6.43 6.65 -12.13
CA PRO A 142 -7.86 6.55 -12.39
C PRO A 142 -8.23 7.53 -13.50
N GLU A 143 -9.11 7.08 -14.39
CA GLU A 143 -9.64 7.95 -15.43
C GLU A 143 -10.41 9.11 -14.78
N PRO A 144 -10.28 10.36 -15.28
CA PRO A 144 -11.08 11.46 -14.79
C PRO A 144 -12.56 11.10 -14.95
N MET A 145 -13.33 11.29 -13.87
CA MET A 145 -14.76 10.92 -13.90
C MET A 145 -15.49 11.69 -15.02
N PRO A 146 -16.35 11.02 -15.79
CA PRO A 146 -17.18 11.69 -16.79
C PRO A 146 -18.00 12.78 -16.11
N GLY A 147 -17.86 14.02 -16.59
CA GLY A 147 -18.51 15.20 -16.00
C GLY A 147 -17.62 16.05 -15.10
N ALA A 148 -16.35 15.68 -14.87
CA ALA A 148 -15.38 16.63 -14.35
C ALA A 148 -15.28 17.80 -15.35
N PRO A 149 -15.40 19.07 -14.90
CA PRO A 149 -15.27 20.22 -15.79
C PRO A 149 -13.90 20.14 -16.45
N MET A 150 -13.89 19.83 -17.75
CA MET A 150 -12.67 19.74 -18.53
C MET A 150 -11.98 21.10 -18.40
N PRO A 151 -10.67 21.16 -18.09
CA PRO A 151 -9.97 22.43 -18.11
C PRO A 151 -10.21 23.08 -19.48
N PRO A 152 -10.45 24.41 -19.54
CA PRO A 152 -10.66 25.07 -20.81
C PRO A 152 -9.50 24.68 -21.74
N PRO A 153 -9.79 24.28 -22.99
CA PRO A 153 -8.75 23.85 -23.90
C PRO A 153 -7.70 24.95 -23.99
N ASP A 154 -6.46 24.62 -23.65
CA ASP A 154 -5.34 25.52 -23.87
C ASP A 154 -5.39 25.92 -25.35
N ALA A 155 -5.52 27.22 -25.63
CA ALA A 155 -5.85 27.78 -26.94
C ALA A 155 -4.80 27.51 -28.05
N GLY A 156 -3.81 26.66 -27.79
CA GLY A 156 -2.76 26.25 -28.72
C GLY A 156 -2.63 24.73 -28.92
N ALA A 157 -3.51 23.89 -28.37
CA ALA A 157 -3.42 22.44 -28.61
C ALA A 157 -3.85 22.08 -30.05
N PRO A 158 -3.10 21.22 -30.77
CA PRO A 158 -3.44 20.81 -32.12
C PRO A 158 -4.80 20.11 -32.15
N SER A 159 -5.58 20.40 -33.20
CA SER A 159 -6.92 19.87 -33.44
C SER A 159 -6.94 18.33 -33.24
N PRO A 160 -7.90 17.79 -32.49
CA PRO A 160 -7.91 16.36 -32.16
C PRO A 160 -8.07 15.51 -33.42
N ALA A 161 -7.33 14.40 -33.47
CA ALA A 161 -7.48 13.36 -34.49
C ALA A 161 -8.95 12.86 -34.57
N PRO A 162 -9.43 12.42 -35.74
CA PRO A 162 -10.80 11.98 -35.93
C PRO A 162 -11.19 10.93 -34.88
N ALA A 163 -12.34 11.17 -34.24
CA ALA A 163 -12.84 10.40 -33.11
C ALA A 163 -12.82 8.88 -33.40
N SER A 164 -12.01 8.15 -32.64
CA SER A 164 -12.08 6.69 -32.60
C SER A 164 -13.49 6.29 -32.15
N THR A 165 -14.21 5.53 -32.96
CA THR A 165 -15.56 5.01 -32.69
C THR A 165 -15.51 3.89 -31.65
N ASN A 166 -14.91 4.16 -30.48
CA ASN A 166 -15.05 3.26 -29.35
C ASN A 166 -16.51 3.26 -28.89
N PRO A 167 -17.08 2.10 -28.57
CA PRO A 167 -18.44 2.02 -28.05
C PRO A 167 -18.59 2.92 -26.84
N ALA A 168 -19.76 3.57 -26.72
CA ALA A 168 -20.06 4.43 -25.60
C ALA A 168 -19.78 3.68 -24.28
N PRO A 169 -19.04 4.28 -23.34
CA PRO A 169 -18.76 3.63 -22.07
C PRO A 169 -20.09 3.29 -21.38
N PRO A 170 -20.16 2.15 -20.67
CA PRO A 170 -21.37 1.79 -19.92
C PRO A 170 -21.73 2.91 -18.93
N PRO A 171 -23.02 3.09 -18.61
CA PRO A 171 -23.45 4.10 -17.64
C PRO A 171 -22.68 3.88 -16.33
N ALA A 172 -22.04 4.95 -15.84
CA ALA A 172 -21.30 4.89 -14.59
C ALA A 172 -22.23 4.42 -13.47
N GLY A 173 -21.91 3.28 -12.86
CA GLY A 173 -22.58 2.84 -11.64
C GLY A 173 -22.39 3.86 -10.51
N PRO A 174 -23.05 3.67 -9.35
CA PRO A 174 -22.76 4.48 -8.18
C PRO A 174 -21.26 4.41 -7.87
N ALA A 175 -20.62 5.57 -7.73
CA ALA A 175 -19.21 5.65 -7.40
C ALA A 175 -18.93 4.86 -6.11
N MET A 176 -17.85 4.09 -6.13
CA MET A 176 -17.43 3.27 -5.00
C MET A 176 -16.82 4.16 -3.92
N ASP A 177 -17.35 4.06 -2.70
CA ASP A 177 -16.83 4.79 -1.54
C ASP A 177 -15.84 3.95 -0.72
N ALA A 178 -15.15 4.61 0.22
CA ALA A 178 -14.18 3.98 1.10
C ALA A 178 -14.77 2.86 1.99
N ALA A 179 -16.04 2.98 2.40
CA ALA A 179 -16.68 2.00 3.27
C ALA A 179 -16.97 0.69 2.52
N GLN A 180 -17.46 0.79 1.30
CA GLN A 180 -17.68 -0.37 0.44
C GLN A 180 -16.35 -1.04 0.07
N LEU A 181 -15.31 -0.24 -0.25
CA LEU A 181 -13.99 -0.80 -0.55
C LEU A 181 -13.39 -1.53 0.66
N LYS A 182 -13.57 -0.99 1.88
CA LYS A 182 -13.12 -1.65 3.11
C LYS A 182 -13.71 -3.06 3.27
N GLY A 183 -14.95 -3.29 2.82
CA GLY A 183 -15.56 -4.62 2.80
C GLY A 183 -14.92 -5.59 1.80
N ARG A 184 -14.37 -5.10 0.68
CA ARG A 184 -13.74 -5.91 -0.38
C ARG A 184 -12.25 -6.15 -0.16
N LEU A 185 -11.58 -5.25 0.55
CA LEU A 185 -10.12 -5.28 0.74
C LEU A 185 -9.58 -6.62 1.30
N PRO A 186 -10.23 -7.30 2.27
CA PRO A 186 -9.74 -8.58 2.77
C PRO A 186 -9.62 -9.66 1.68
N GLU A 187 -10.57 -9.69 0.74
CA GLU A 187 -10.55 -10.64 -0.37
C GLU A 187 -9.37 -10.36 -1.32
N ILE A 188 -9.16 -9.08 -1.64
CA ILE A 188 -8.08 -8.63 -2.51
C ILE A 188 -6.73 -8.96 -1.90
N VAL A 189 -6.54 -8.65 -0.60
CA VAL A 189 -5.32 -8.95 0.15
C VAL A 189 -5.02 -10.45 0.17
N ARG A 190 -6.05 -11.29 0.37
CA ARG A 190 -5.92 -12.76 0.32
C ARG A 190 -5.51 -13.27 -1.07
N GLY A 191 -5.85 -12.54 -2.12
CA GLY A 191 -5.49 -12.86 -3.51
C GLY A 191 -4.10 -12.41 -3.93
N LEU A 192 -3.38 -11.63 -3.11
CA LEU A 192 -2.07 -11.09 -3.45
C LEU A 192 -1.01 -12.20 -3.55
N ARG A 193 -0.11 -12.04 -4.52
CA ARG A 193 1.03 -12.93 -4.72
C ARG A 193 2.28 -12.11 -5.00
N ALA A 194 3.43 -12.56 -4.54
CA ALA A 194 4.70 -12.01 -4.99
C ALA A 194 4.93 -12.37 -6.47
N ALA A 195 5.37 -11.41 -7.27
CA ALA A 195 5.90 -11.68 -8.60
C ALA A 195 7.20 -12.49 -8.49
N GLY A 196 7.52 -13.28 -9.51
CA GLY A 196 8.73 -14.11 -9.57
C GLY A 196 10.06 -13.35 -9.75
N GLY A 197 10.12 -12.08 -9.35
CA GLY A 197 11.30 -11.23 -9.50
C GLY A 197 11.39 -10.16 -8.42
N ALA A 198 12.56 -9.53 -8.33
CA ALA A 198 12.83 -8.40 -7.44
C ALA A 198 13.71 -7.38 -8.19
N GLU A 199 13.37 -6.10 -8.06
CA GLU A 199 14.16 -5.00 -8.60
C GLU A 199 15.08 -4.45 -7.51
N VAL A 200 16.36 -4.28 -7.83
CA VAL A 200 17.30 -3.62 -6.91
C VAL A 200 17.11 -2.12 -6.98
N MET A 201 17.11 -1.46 -5.82
CA MET A 201 17.19 0.01 -5.73
C MET A 201 18.60 0.40 -5.24
N PRO A 202 19.57 0.65 -6.14
CA PRO A 202 20.98 0.76 -5.75
C PRO A 202 21.25 1.95 -4.83
N ARG A 203 20.52 3.04 -5.02
CA ARG A 203 20.65 4.26 -4.20
C ARG A 203 20.19 4.05 -2.77
N GLU A 204 19.25 3.14 -2.56
CA GLU A 204 18.55 3.00 -1.30
C GLU A 204 18.94 1.71 -0.55
N GLY A 205 19.59 0.76 -1.24
CA GLY A 205 20.15 -0.45 -0.65
C GLY A 205 19.08 -1.47 -0.25
N PHE A 206 17.93 -1.48 -0.94
CA PHE A 206 16.85 -2.43 -0.73
C PHE A 206 16.34 -3.03 -2.05
N TRP A 207 15.58 -4.11 -1.94
CA TRP A 207 14.88 -4.77 -3.04
C TRP A 207 13.42 -4.35 -3.07
N ARG A 208 12.86 -4.19 -4.26
CA ARG A 208 11.42 -4.08 -4.50
C ARG A 208 10.89 -5.37 -5.08
N VAL A 209 9.95 -5.99 -4.37
CA VAL A 209 9.27 -7.19 -4.84
C VAL A 209 7.86 -6.79 -5.29
N PRO A 210 7.53 -6.91 -6.58
CA PRO A 210 6.19 -6.57 -7.06
C PRO A 210 5.14 -7.52 -6.48
N LEU A 211 3.98 -6.98 -6.09
CA LEU A 211 2.78 -7.72 -5.73
C LEU A 211 1.82 -7.75 -6.90
N VAL A 212 1.33 -8.95 -7.21
CA VAL A 212 0.43 -9.24 -8.31
C VAL A 212 -0.94 -9.61 -7.79
N TYR A 213 -1.97 -9.04 -8.42
CA TYR A 213 -3.37 -9.41 -8.23
C TYR A 213 -4.02 -9.51 -9.61
N GLN A 214 -4.73 -10.61 -9.87
CA GLN A 214 -5.39 -10.87 -11.16
C GLN A 214 -4.49 -10.68 -12.39
N GLY A 215 -3.19 -11.00 -12.26
CA GLY A 215 -2.21 -10.89 -13.35
C GLY A 215 -1.58 -9.51 -13.56
N ALA A 216 -2.00 -8.48 -12.81
CA ALA A 216 -1.42 -7.14 -12.85
C ALA A 216 -0.53 -6.87 -11.63
N ILE A 217 0.57 -6.14 -11.82
CA ILE A 217 1.37 -5.60 -10.70
C ILE A 217 0.61 -4.41 -10.12
N ILE A 218 0.27 -4.44 -8.84
CA ILE A 218 -0.58 -3.42 -8.21
C ILE A 218 0.14 -2.62 -7.12
N ALA A 219 1.20 -3.18 -6.54
CA ALA A 219 1.99 -2.58 -5.47
C ALA A 219 3.39 -3.20 -5.43
N ASP A 220 4.31 -2.62 -4.68
CA ASP A 220 5.62 -3.22 -4.39
C ASP A 220 5.84 -3.31 -2.89
N VAL A 221 6.51 -4.37 -2.44
CA VAL A 221 7.01 -4.51 -1.07
C VAL A 221 8.51 -4.23 -1.06
N GLN A 222 8.95 -3.41 -0.12
CA GLN A 222 10.37 -3.15 0.10
C GLN A 222 10.97 -4.20 1.03
N VAL A 223 12.14 -4.72 0.68
CA VAL A 223 12.87 -5.73 1.44
C VAL A 223 14.32 -5.28 1.61
N THR A 224 14.92 -5.44 2.79
CA THR A 224 16.33 -5.11 3.05
C THR A 224 17.27 -5.69 1.98
N GLY A 225 18.41 -5.03 1.71
CA GLY A 225 19.35 -5.46 0.67
C GLY A 225 19.89 -6.89 0.81
N ASP A 226 19.85 -7.46 2.02
CA ASP A 226 20.19 -8.87 2.30
C ASP A 226 19.04 -9.87 2.05
N GLY A 227 17.85 -9.38 1.69
CA GLY A 227 16.67 -10.18 1.38
C GLY A 227 15.98 -10.80 2.61
N ARG A 228 16.27 -10.33 3.84
CA ARG A 228 15.83 -11.01 5.08
C ARG A 228 14.70 -10.33 5.84
N ARG A 229 14.39 -9.07 5.56
CA ARG A 229 13.37 -8.32 6.31
C ARG A 229 12.53 -7.46 5.38
N ILE A 230 11.21 -7.54 5.53
CA ILE A 230 10.28 -6.61 4.90
C ILE A 230 10.37 -5.26 5.62
N LEU A 231 10.46 -4.18 4.84
CA LEU A 231 10.52 -2.82 5.33
C LEU A 231 9.14 -2.16 5.28
N PRO A 232 8.83 -1.26 6.23
CA PRO A 232 7.60 -0.46 6.16
C PRO A 232 7.67 0.54 5.00
N ASP A 233 6.54 0.77 4.35
CA ASP A 233 6.36 1.85 3.38
C ASP A 233 5.96 3.12 4.13
N LEU A 234 6.96 3.94 4.46
CA LEU A 234 6.76 5.20 5.18
C LEU A 234 5.88 6.19 4.41
N GLY A 235 5.84 6.09 3.07
CA GLY A 235 4.96 6.91 2.24
C GLY A 235 3.51 6.49 2.41
N ALA A 236 3.23 5.19 2.32
CA ALA A 236 1.90 4.64 2.57
C ALA A 236 1.42 4.91 4.00
N ALA A 237 2.27 4.72 5.00
CA ALA A 237 1.94 5.01 6.40
C ALA A 237 1.58 6.49 6.61
N ARG A 238 2.34 7.41 6.00
CA ARG A 238 2.09 8.85 6.09
C ARG A 238 0.78 9.23 5.43
N ASP A 239 0.52 8.73 4.22
CA ASP A 239 -0.71 9.02 3.49
C ASP A 239 -1.93 8.47 4.25
N ALA A 240 -1.85 7.25 4.78
CA ALA A 240 -2.90 6.68 5.63
C ALA A 240 -3.18 7.57 6.85
N ALA A 241 -2.14 8.05 7.55
CA ALA A 241 -2.30 8.90 8.72
C ALA A 241 -2.93 10.28 8.42
N ILE A 242 -2.74 10.80 7.20
CA ILE A 242 -3.28 12.10 6.78
C ILE A 242 -4.73 11.96 6.29
N PHE A 243 -5.01 10.96 5.47
CA PHE A 243 -6.25 10.88 4.68
C PHE A 243 -7.28 9.89 5.22
N ALA A 244 -6.93 8.96 6.11
CA ALA A 244 -7.89 7.98 6.66
C ALA A 244 -8.76 8.54 7.81
N ARG A 245 -8.96 9.86 7.86
CA ARG A 245 -9.72 10.55 8.91
C ARG A 245 -11.19 10.71 8.55
#